data_AF-A0A5W2Q454-F1
#
_entry.id   AF-A0A5W2Q454-F1
#
_cell.length_a   1.000
_cell.length_b   1.000
_cell.length_c   1.000
_cell.angle_alpha   90.00
_cell.angle_beta   90.00
_cell.angle_gamma   90.00
#
_symmetry.space_group_name_H-M   'P 1'
#
loop_
_entity.id
_entity.type
_entity.pdbx_description
1 polymer ?
#
loop_
_entity_poly.entity_id
_entity_poly.type
_entity_poly.pdbx_seq_one_letter_code
_entity_poly.pdbx_strand_id
1 'polypeptide(L)'
;MKEVKIYTIVSDQLSPPITGESFCTDMVRHSDYAELEDKYAALAADNDKAMESLKQADAVVKLAHEKFSALASENAALKKSEVEFNEYCRRECEDVGDTWVDDFTETPATDAFLAEVRAQGVEMFSEKFGGGTLLSNMVKEVAADFAAKLRKGVAQ
;
A
#
# COMPACT_ATOMS: atom_id res chain seq x y z
N MET A 1 -2.93 -8.73 29.11
CA MET A 1 -1.99 -9.79 29.54
C MET A 1 -2.48 -10.33 30.87
N LYS A 2 -2.52 -11.66 31.06
CA LYS A 2 -2.68 -12.19 32.43
C LYS A 2 -1.47 -11.74 33.24
N GLU A 3 -1.69 -11.39 34.50
CA GLU A 3 -0.64 -10.98 35.42
C GLU A 3 0.40 -12.12 35.56
N VAL A 4 1.70 -11.81 35.41
CA VAL A 4 2.77 -12.80 35.53
C VAL A 4 2.87 -13.18 37.00
N LYS A 5 2.61 -14.45 37.31
CA LYS A 5 2.75 -14.96 38.68
C LYS A 5 4.22 -15.14 39.00
N ILE A 6 4.69 -14.40 40.00
CA ILE A 6 6.03 -14.53 40.56
C ILE A 6 5.94 -15.48 41.76
N TYR A 7 6.78 -16.51 41.74
CA TYR A 7 6.96 -17.47 42.82
C TYR A 7 8.30 -17.21 43.48
N THR A 8 8.39 -17.38 44.79
CA THR A 8 9.66 -17.24 45.51
C THR A 8 10.14 -18.61 45.97
N ILE A 9 11.42 -18.92 45.72
CA ILE A 9 12.10 -20.13 46.20
C ILE A 9 13.27 -19.73 47.11
N VAL A 10 13.45 -20.46 48.20
CA VAL A 10 14.56 -20.27 49.15
C VAL A 10 15.83 -20.99 48.66
N SER A 11 17.01 -20.47 49.05
CA SER A 11 18.32 -20.91 48.52
C SER A 11 18.66 -22.38 48.72
N ASP A 12 18.08 -23.03 49.73
CA ASP A 12 18.24 -24.47 50.04
C ASP A 12 17.42 -25.40 49.12
N GLN A 13 16.36 -24.88 48.49
CA GLN A 13 15.49 -25.64 47.58
C GLN A 13 15.93 -25.53 46.12
N LEU A 14 17.00 -24.79 45.83
CA LEU A 14 17.58 -24.71 44.49
C LEU A 14 18.28 -26.02 44.11
N SER A 15 18.45 -26.24 42.80
CA SER A 15 19.21 -27.39 42.27
C SER A 15 20.32 -26.90 41.35
N PRO A 16 21.62 -27.04 41.74
CA PRO A 16 22.08 -27.57 43.02
C PRO A 16 21.77 -26.63 44.21
N PRO A 17 21.65 -27.16 45.46
CA PRO A 17 21.37 -26.34 46.64
C PRO A 17 22.52 -25.37 46.96
N ILE A 18 22.21 -24.15 47.38
CA ILE A 18 23.21 -23.17 47.81
C ILE A 18 23.19 -23.07 49.34
N THR A 19 24.26 -23.54 49.99
CA THR A 19 24.40 -23.54 51.45
C THR A 19 25.42 -22.50 51.92
N GLY A 20 25.07 -21.73 52.95
CA GLY A 20 25.97 -20.73 53.57
C GLY A 20 25.41 -19.30 53.52
N GLU A 21 24.51 -19.01 52.59
CA GLU A 21 23.82 -17.73 52.45
C GLU A 21 22.31 -17.96 52.35
N SER A 22 21.51 -17.20 53.12
CA SER A 22 20.05 -17.27 53.11
C SER A 22 19.49 -16.16 52.23
N PHE A 23 19.01 -16.52 51.03
CA PHE A 23 18.33 -15.60 50.14
C PHE A 23 17.12 -16.27 49.48
N CYS A 24 16.23 -15.42 48.97
CA CYS A 24 15.06 -15.81 48.20
C CYS A 24 15.26 -15.41 46.74
N THR A 25 14.88 -16.29 45.81
CA THR A 25 14.91 -16.02 44.37
C THR A 25 13.50 -16.00 43.82
N ASP A 26 13.20 -15.00 43.02
CA ASP A 26 11.96 -14.92 42.26
C ASP A 26 12.05 -15.75 40.98
N MET A 27 11.04 -16.58 40.74
CA MET A 27 10.95 -17.57 39.69
C MET A 27 9.57 -17.48 39.01
N VAL A 28 9.52 -17.88 37.74
CA VAL A 28 8.26 -18.07 37.02
C VAL A 28 8.23 -19.50 36.50
N ARG A 29 7.06 -20.15 36.54
CA ARG A 29 6.94 -21.52 36.03
C ARG A 29 6.92 -21.51 34.51
N HIS A 30 7.52 -22.53 33.90
CA HIS A 30 7.41 -22.74 32.46
C HIS A 30 5.95 -22.77 32.01
N SER A 31 5.04 -23.40 32.76
CA SER A 31 3.61 -23.44 32.41
C SER A 31 2.98 -22.06 32.28
N ASP A 32 3.45 -21.07 33.05
CA ASP A 32 2.94 -19.70 33.02
C ASP A 32 3.54 -18.91 31.84
N TYR A 33 4.72 -19.33 31.34
CA TYR A 33 5.36 -18.79 30.14
C TYR A 33 4.94 -19.51 28.84
N ALA A 34 4.48 -20.76 28.89
CA ALA A 34 4.13 -21.55 27.71
C ALA A 34 3.07 -20.86 26.84
N GLU A 35 2.03 -20.28 27.46
CA GLU A 35 1.01 -19.50 26.73
C GLU A 35 1.61 -18.27 26.01
N LEU A 36 2.72 -17.71 26.51
CA LEU A 36 3.40 -16.57 25.90
C LEU A 36 4.29 -17.02 24.75
N GLU A 37 4.98 -18.15 24.89
CA GLU A 37 5.77 -18.77 23.83
C GLU A 37 4.89 -19.14 22.64
N ASP A 38 3.71 -19.74 22.89
CA ASP A 38 2.73 -20.06 21.84
C ASP A 38 2.23 -18.80 21.12
N LYS A 39 1.93 -17.73 21.86
CA LYS A 39 1.51 -16.44 21.28
C LYS A 39 2.63 -15.80 20.46
N TYR A 40 3.87 -15.89 20.94
CA TYR A 40 5.02 -15.37 20.21
C TYR A 40 5.24 -16.15 18.91
N ALA A 41 5.15 -17.48 18.95
CA ALA A 41 5.24 -18.33 17.76
C ALA A 41 4.13 -18.02 16.75
N ALA A 42 2.88 -17.84 17.22
CA ALA A 42 1.76 -17.45 16.37
C ALA A 42 1.97 -16.06 15.76
N LEU A 43 2.43 -15.08 16.55
CA LEU A 43 2.70 -13.72 16.07
C LEU A 43 3.85 -13.70 15.05
N ALA A 44 4.89 -14.51 15.26
CA ALA A 44 5.98 -14.65 14.31
C ALA A 44 5.47 -15.21 12.96
N ALA A 45 4.66 -16.28 13.01
CA ALA A 45 4.06 -16.87 11.82
C ALA A 45 3.13 -15.90 11.06
N ASP A 46 2.30 -15.14 11.78
CA ASP A 46 1.43 -14.11 11.19
C ASP A 46 2.24 -12.97 10.57
N ASN A 47 3.33 -12.53 11.22
CA ASN A 47 4.23 -11.52 10.67
C ASN A 47 4.91 -12.00 9.38
N ASP A 48 5.37 -13.25 9.33
CA ASP A 48 5.96 -13.83 8.11
C ASP A 48 4.95 -13.84 6.95
N LYS A 49 3.70 -14.24 7.24
CA LYS A 49 2.62 -14.23 6.25
C LYS A 49 2.27 -12.82 5.78
N ALA A 50 2.28 -11.84 6.69
CA ALA A 50 2.04 -10.44 6.36
C ALA A 50 3.16 -9.87 5.47
N MET A 51 4.42 -10.18 5.77
CA MET A 51 5.57 -9.78 4.96
C MET A 51 5.50 -10.35 3.53
N GLU A 52 5.15 -11.63 3.39
CA GLU A 52 4.99 -12.25 2.07
C GLU A 52 3.82 -11.63 1.28
N SER A 53 2.69 -11.35 1.94
CA SER A 53 1.55 -10.68 1.33
C SER A 53 1.90 -9.26 0.85
N LEU A 54 2.69 -8.51 1.63
CA LEU A 54 3.18 -7.18 1.26
C LEU A 54 4.10 -7.25 0.05
N LYS A 55 5.00 -8.23 0.00
CA LYS A 55 5.90 -8.44 -1.14
C LYS A 55 5.16 -8.74 -2.43
N GLN A 56 4.09 -9.55 -2.37
CA GLN A 56 3.23 -9.82 -3.53
C GLN A 56 2.46 -8.57 -3.97
N ALA A 57 1.94 -7.79 -3.03
CA ALA A 57 1.26 -6.54 -3.35
C ALA A 57 2.21 -5.53 -4.02
N ASP A 58 3.44 -5.39 -3.52
CA ASP A 58 4.47 -4.51 -4.10
C ASP A 58 4.80 -4.91 -5.55
N ALA A 59 4.93 -6.21 -5.83
CA ALA A 59 5.14 -6.70 -7.20
C ALA A 59 3.98 -6.36 -8.15
N VAL A 60 2.73 -6.49 -7.69
CA VAL A 60 1.54 -6.12 -8.48
C VAL A 60 1.50 -4.61 -8.75
N VAL A 61 1.80 -3.78 -7.74
CA VAL A 61 1.85 -2.32 -7.88
C VAL A 61 2.92 -1.91 -8.87
N LYS A 62 4.11 -2.51 -8.79
CA LYS A 62 5.20 -2.23 -9.73
C LYS A 62 4.83 -2.58 -11.17
N LEU A 63 4.24 -3.76 -11.40
CA LEU A 63 3.79 -4.17 -12.73
C LEU A 63 2.70 -3.24 -13.29
N ALA A 64 1.75 -2.81 -12.45
CA ALA A 64 0.73 -1.86 -12.85
C ALA A 64 1.37 -0.51 -13.23
N HIS A 65 2.32 -0.02 -12.44
CA HIS A 65 3.03 1.23 -12.71
C HIS A 65 3.80 1.18 -14.04
N GLU A 66 4.49 0.06 -14.33
CA GLU A 66 5.19 -0.15 -15.61
C GLU A 66 4.21 -0.11 -16.80
N LYS A 67 3.08 -0.82 -16.70
CA LYS A 67 2.05 -0.83 -17.76
C LYS A 67 1.43 0.55 -17.98
N PHE A 68 1.11 1.27 -16.91
CA PHE A 68 0.54 2.62 -17.02
C PHE A 68 1.55 3.62 -17.60
N SER A 69 2.84 3.49 -17.26
CA SER A 69 3.90 4.34 -17.82
C SER A 69 4.10 4.10 -19.32
N ALA A 70 4.02 2.85 -19.76
CA ALA A 70 4.05 2.50 -21.19
C ALA A 70 2.84 3.08 -21.93
N LEU A 71 1.63 2.90 -21.37
CA LEU A 71 0.40 3.43 -21.97
C LEU A 71 0.38 4.97 -22.03
N ALA A 72 0.90 5.64 -21.01
CA ALA A 72 1.03 7.10 -21.01
C ALA A 72 1.98 7.57 -22.11
N SER A 73 3.07 6.84 -22.35
CA SER A 73 4.03 7.13 -23.41
C SER A 73 3.44 6.90 -24.80
N GLU A 74 2.66 5.82 -24.98
CA GLU A 74 1.91 5.53 -26.21
C GLU A 74 0.86 6.62 -26.50
N ASN A 75 0.09 7.02 -25.49
CA ASN A 75 -0.88 8.11 -25.62
C ASN A 75 -0.21 9.44 -25.99
N ALA A 76 0.96 9.75 -25.42
CA ALA A 76 1.71 10.95 -25.79
C ALA A 76 2.20 10.89 -27.25
N ALA A 77 2.65 9.72 -27.71
CA ALA A 77 3.07 9.52 -29.09
C ALA A 77 1.89 9.61 -30.07
N LEU A 78 0.73 9.05 -29.73
CA LEU A 78 -0.50 9.15 -30.53
C LEU A 78 -0.98 10.59 -30.65
N LYS A 79 -1.04 11.34 -29.55
CA LYS A 79 -1.39 12.77 -29.57
C LYS A 79 -0.43 13.57 -30.44
N LYS A 80 0.88 13.27 -30.40
CA LYS A 80 1.87 13.89 -31.28
C LYS A 80 1.64 13.54 -32.75
N SER A 81 1.37 12.27 -33.05
CA SER A 81 1.08 11.82 -34.42
C SER A 81 -0.16 12.48 -34.99
N GLU A 82 -1.18 12.74 -34.17
CA GLU A 82 -2.40 13.44 -34.61
C GLU A 82 -2.14 14.91 -34.94
N VAL A 83 -1.32 15.60 -34.13
CA VAL A 83 -0.85 16.96 -34.46
C VAL A 83 -0.09 16.97 -35.78
N GLU A 84 0.85 16.04 -35.97
CA GLU A 84 1.63 15.94 -37.22
C GLU A 84 0.75 15.62 -38.44
N PHE A 85 -0.29 14.79 -38.26
CA PHE A 85 -1.27 14.50 -39.30
C PHE A 85 -2.10 15.74 -39.68
N ASN A 86 -2.60 16.50 -38.71
CA ASN A 86 -3.31 17.76 -38.96
C ASN A 86 -2.42 18.78 -39.68
N GLU A 87 -1.14 18.90 -39.31
CA GLU A 87 -0.18 19.76 -40.02
C GLU A 87 0.06 19.32 -41.48
N TYR A 88 0.11 18.01 -41.72
CA TYR A 88 0.23 17.47 -43.08
C TYR A 88 -1.01 17.82 -43.91
N CYS A 89 -2.21 17.50 -43.41
CA CYS A 89 -3.46 17.77 -44.11
C CYS A 89 -3.68 19.26 -44.36
N ARG A 90 -3.33 20.13 -43.41
CA ARG A 90 -3.41 21.59 -43.59
C ARG A 90 -2.62 22.06 -44.80
N ARG A 91 -1.39 21.58 -44.94
CA ARG A 91 -0.49 21.95 -46.04
C ARG A 91 -0.98 21.45 -47.39
N GLU A 92 -1.47 20.21 -47.46
CA GLU A 92 -2.03 19.66 -48.70
C GLU A 92 -3.34 20.36 -49.11
N CYS A 93 -4.16 20.79 -48.16
CA CYS A 93 -5.38 21.56 -48.44
C CYS A 93 -5.08 23.00 -48.91
N GLU A 94 -4.06 23.64 -48.34
CA GLU A 94 -3.60 24.98 -48.75
C GLU A 94 -3.19 25.01 -50.23
N ASP A 95 -2.52 23.96 -50.71
CA ASP A 95 -2.05 23.83 -52.10
C ASP A 95 -3.19 23.75 -53.13
N VAL A 96 -4.40 23.37 -52.71
CA VAL A 96 -5.60 23.31 -53.58
C VAL A 96 -6.60 24.44 -53.29
N GLY A 97 -6.27 25.38 -52.38
CA GLY A 97 -7.10 26.53 -52.03
C GLY A 97 -8.26 26.22 -51.08
N ASP A 98 -8.24 25.07 -50.41
CA ASP A 98 -9.19 24.67 -49.37
C ASP A 98 -8.62 24.92 -47.97
N THR A 99 -9.50 25.10 -46.98
CA THR A 99 -9.10 25.32 -45.58
C THR A 99 -9.32 24.05 -44.76
N TRP A 100 -8.23 23.47 -44.24
CA TRP A 100 -8.31 22.37 -43.27
C TRP A 100 -8.79 22.87 -41.91
N VAL A 101 -9.59 22.05 -41.22
CA VAL A 101 -9.99 22.26 -39.83
C VAL A 101 -9.36 21.14 -39.02
N ASP A 102 -8.52 21.50 -38.05
CA ASP A 102 -7.91 20.53 -37.15
C ASP A 102 -9.00 19.75 -36.40
N ASP A 103 -8.89 18.42 -36.39
CA ASP A 103 -9.70 17.53 -35.56
C ASP A 103 -8.76 16.77 -34.61
N PHE A 104 -9.08 16.80 -33.33
CA PHE A 104 -8.31 16.11 -32.30
C PHE A 104 -9.20 15.09 -31.59
N THR A 105 -8.72 13.87 -31.51
CA THR A 105 -9.39 12.77 -30.84
C THR A 105 -9.22 12.95 -29.33
N GLU A 106 -10.11 13.74 -28.74
CA GLU A 106 -10.24 13.77 -27.30
C GLU A 106 -10.75 12.41 -26.80
N THR A 107 -10.18 11.91 -25.69
CA THR A 107 -10.62 10.65 -25.06
C THR A 107 -11.11 10.90 -23.62
N PRO A 108 -12.10 11.79 -23.43
CA PRO A 108 -12.57 12.17 -22.10
C PRO A 108 -13.09 10.98 -21.29
N ALA A 109 -13.65 9.96 -21.95
CA ALA A 109 -14.05 8.72 -21.31
C ALA A 109 -12.86 7.91 -20.76
N THR A 110 -11.75 7.86 -21.49
CA THR A 110 -10.51 7.20 -21.05
C THR A 110 -9.86 7.97 -19.90
N ASP A 111 -9.82 9.29 -19.99
CA ASP A 111 -9.27 10.14 -18.93
C ASP A 111 -10.09 10.02 -17.63
N ALA A 112 -11.41 10.03 -17.74
CA ALA A 112 -12.32 9.80 -16.60
C ALA A 112 -12.14 8.38 -16.02
N PHE A 113 -12.00 7.36 -16.86
CA PHE A 113 -11.74 5.99 -16.42
C PHE A 113 -10.39 5.86 -15.68
N LEU A 114 -9.31 6.46 -16.20
CA LEU A 114 -8.00 6.46 -15.54
C LEU A 114 -8.01 7.23 -14.22
N ALA A 115 -8.75 8.34 -14.14
CA ALA A 115 -9.00 9.06 -12.89
C ALA A 115 -9.70 8.16 -11.86
N GLU A 116 -10.73 7.42 -12.28
CA GLU A 116 -11.47 6.50 -11.41
C GLU A 116 -10.61 5.33 -10.94
N VAL A 117 -9.85 4.68 -11.84
CA VAL A 117 -8.96 3.56 -11.47
C VAL A 117 -7.90 4.00 -10.45
N ARG A 118 -7.35 5.22 -10.62
CA ARG A 118 -6.40 5.79 -9.65
C ARG A 118 -7.07 6.06 -8.29
N ALA A 119 -8.29 6.61 -8.29
CA ALA A 119 -9.05 6.86 -7.08
C ALA A 119 -9.36 5.55 -6.31
N GLN A 120 -9.80 4.52 -7.02
CA GLN A 120 -10.06 3.20 -6.44
C GLN A 120 -8.79 2.56 -5.87
N GLY A 121 -7.65 2.71 -6.54
CA GLY A 121 -6.36 2.23 -6.02
C GLY A 121 -5.99 2.85 -4.67
N VAL A 122 -6.22 4.16 -4.51
CA VAL A 122 -5.98 4.90 -3.27
C VAL A 122 -6.93 4.46 -2.17
N GLU A 123 -8.21 4.28 -2.49
CA GLU A 123 -9.24 3.80 -1.56
C GLU A 123 -8.90 2.39 -1.05
N MET A 124 -8.61 1.46 -1.96
CA MET A 124 -8.21 0.09 -1.60
C MET A 124 -6.95 0.05 -0.74
N PHE A 125 -5.95 0.90 -1.02
CA PHE A 125 -4.76 1.01 -0.17
C PHE A 125 -5.12 1.48 1.24
N SER A 126 -6.00 2.46 1.37
CA SER A 126 -6.44 2.98 2.67
C SER A 126 -7.21 1.94 3.50
N GLU A 127 -7.96 1.05 2.86
CA GLU A 127 -8.68 -0.02 3.54
C GLU A 127 -7.74 -1.02 4.22
N LYS A 128 -6.53 -1.22 3.67
CA LYS A 128 -5.51 -2.10 4.24
C LYS A 128 -4.93 -1.58 5.57
N PHE A 129 -5.08 -0.29 5.89
CA PHE A 129 -4.63 0.29 7.17
C PHE A 129 -5.53 -0.06 8.37
N GLY A 130 -6.60 -0.84 8.17
CA GLY A 130 -7.49 -1.25 9.25
C GLY A 130 -8.30 -0.08 9.82
N GLY A 131 -8.74 -0.17 11.07
CA GLY A 131 -9.50 0.90 11.74
C GLY A 131 -9.34 0.87 13.24
N GLY A 132 -9.72 1.95 13.91
CA GLY A 132 -9.72 2.04 15.38
C GLY A 132 -8.51 2.73 16.00
N THR A 133 -7.57 3.25 15.19
CA THR A 133 -6.48 4.12 15.67
C THR A 133 -6.59 5.52 15.06
N LEU A 134 -6.04 6.53 15.74
CA LEU A 134 -5.94 7.90 15.21
C LEU A 134 -5.22 7.93 13.86
N LEU A 135 -4.12 7.19 13.72
CA LEU A 135 -3.35 7.08 12.48
C LEU A 135 -4.16 6.45 11.34
N SER A 136 -4.83 5.30 11.58
CA SER A 136 -5.64 4.65 10.56
C SER A 136 -6.81 5.52 10.08
N ASN A 137 -7.38 6.32 10.98
CA ASN A 137 -8.48 7.22 10.65
C ASN A 137 -7.99 8.41 9.80
N MET A 138 -6.86 9.02 10.17
CA MET A 138 -6.24 10.10 9.39
C MET A 138 -5.85 9.63 7.97
N VAL A 139 -5.26 8.45 7.84
CA VAL A 139 -4.88 7.90 6.52
C VAL A 139 -6.10 7.70 5.63
N LYS A 140 -7.21 7.21 6.19
CA LYS A 140 -8.48 7.02 5.46
C LYS A 140 -9.09 8.33 5.00
N GLU A 141 -9.10 9.35 5.85
CA GLU A 141 -9.60 10.69 5.46
C GLU A 141 -8.77 11.30 4.33
N VAL A 142 -7.44 11.27 4.46
CA VAL A 142 -6.53 11.81 3.43
C VAL A 142 -6.65 11.05 2.12
N ALA A 143 -6.77 9.72 2.19
CA ALA A 143 -6.95 8.88 1.01
C ALA A 143 -8.29 9.16 0.30
N ALA A 144 -9.38 9.32 1.06
CA ALA A 144 -10.69 9.68 0.51
C ALA A 144 -10.64 11.05 -0.19
N ASP A 145 -10.01 12.04 0.44
CA ASP A 145 -9.84 13.37 -0.14
C ASP A 145 -8.99 13.35 -1.42
N PHE A 146 -7.91 12.56 -1.44
CA PHE A 146 -7.05 12.42 -2.60
C PHE A 146 -7.75 11.68 -3.75
N ALA A 147 -8.50 10.60 -3.45
CA ALA A 147 -9.33 9.89 -4.42
C ALA A 147 -10.40 10.81 -5.04
N ALA A 148 -11.06 11.65 -4.23
CA ALA A 148 -12.02 12.64 -4.71
C ALA A 148 -11.37 13.69 -5.64
N LYS A 149 -10.14 14.12 -5.36
CA LYS A 149 -9.38 15.02 -6.23
C LYS A 149 -9.00 14.37 -7.56
N LEU A 150 -8.61 13.09 -7.54
CA LEU A 150 -8.31 12.33 -8.75
C LEU A 150 -9.53 12.26 -9.69
N ARG A 151 -10.73 12.00 -9.15
CA ARG A 151 -12.00 11.96 -9.92
C ARG A 151 -12.40 13.30 -10.52
N LYS A 152 -12.07 14.42 -9.85
CA LYS A 152 -12.35 15.77 -10.36
C LYS A 152 -11.38 16.20 -11.47
N GLY A 153 -10.33 15.42 -11.72
CA GLY A 153 -9.25 15.76 -12.62
C GLY A 153 -8.34 16.86 -12.06
N VAL A 154 -7.09 16.90 -12.51
CA VAL A 154 -6.31 18.13 -12.40
C VAL A 154 -6.96 19.11 -13.36
N ALA A 155 -7.53 20.20 -12.83
CA ALA A 155 -7.86 21.35 -13.67
C ALA A 155 -6.54 21.81 -14.30
N GLN A 156 -6.33 21.45 -15.56
CA GLN A 156 -5.20 21.89 -16.35
C GLN A 156 -5.52 23.23 -17.01
#